data_AF-A0A3R6YJ21-F1
#
_entry.id   AF-A0A3R6YJ21-F1
#
_cell.length_a   1.000
_cell.length_b   1.000
_cell.length_c   1.000
_cell.angle_alpha   90.00
_cell.angle_beta   90.00
_cell.angle_gamma   90.00
#
_symmetry.space_group_name_H-M   'P 1'
#
loop_
_entity.id
_entity.type
_entity.pdbx_description
1 polymer ?
#
loop_
_entity_poly.entity_id
_entity_poly.type
_entity_poly.pdbx_seq_one_letter_code
_entity_poly.pdbx_strand_id
1 'polypeptide(L)'
;MLKQKSFNSLIRMWFLVQYFLEIAVIGILLMRRLLGVSWQNKPLGLVLTTCIFLLILTVSGVFLLNPHEAHLNQSKRWQRLLLKFNHYYQTLGQLIVLPTLLSMLCSFLPTEVTIFNNLILSLILIYSLVMYIPIGVLAFARIQSLLGRMLMSLIVAFLMLSLPLTGHTGFDPILLALSNSDIMAALSFVILTSIVMKIWGFELPKFSWAHNSQKGIILFLIIFSLITIIFNAFGTAESWQQILQLDFTIRSTSLTLLLNGLEAGILEEWLCRFVLLYLLLHALRNRLFQFDLAIIGSSLIFSLAHIPNLAVQSLDATILQAIFAFSLGILFAAIYLYTKAFWWPMLFHASMDILAFITSGKETMSIPTSFDWMILIITAIIFLGIAAFLLSGQRRETVKENFPELL
;
A
#
# COMPACT_ATOMS: atom_id res chain seq x y z
N MET A 1 5.09 -31.56 -4.53
CA MET A 1 3.72 -31.75 -5.04
C MET A 1 2.66 -31.95 -3.95
N LEU A 2 2.84 -32.83 -2.96
CA LEU A 2 1.86 -33.06 -1.87
C LEU A 2 1.64 -31.83 -0.96
N LYS A 3 2.71 -31.13 -0.56
CA LYS A 3 2.62 -29.89 0.27
C LYS A 3 1.82 -28.77 -0.40
N GLN A 4 1.98 -28.59 -1.71
CA GLN A 4 1.29 -27.55 -2.48
C GLN A 4 -0.21 -27.87 -2.69
N LYS A 5 -0.55 -29.15 -2.85
CA LYS A 5 -1.96 -29.60 -2.88
C LYS A 5 -2.65 -29.37 -1.53
N SER A 6 -2.00 -29.71 -0.43
CA SER A 6 -2.53 -29.49 0.93
C SER A 6 -2.73 -28.00 1.24
N PHE A 7 -1.74 -27.14 0.93
CA PHE A 7 -1.85 -25.69 1.10
C PHE A 7 -3.05 -25.10 0.34
N ASN A 8 -3.21 -25.46 -0.94
CA ASN A 8 -4.35 -24.99 -1.73
C ASN A 8 -5.70 -25.48 -1.17
N SER A 9 -5.75 -26.67 -0.55
CA SER A 9 -6.95 -27.18 0.11
C SER A 9 -7.33 -26.35 1.34
N LEU A 10 -6.35 -26.01 2.18
CA LEU A 10 -6.57 -25.18 3.37
C LEU A 10 -7.06 -23.78 3.00
N ILE A 11 -6.45 -23.16 1.98
CA ILE A 11 -6.87 -21.84 1.52
C ILE A 11 -8.31 -21.85 0.95
N ARG A 12 -8.68 -22.89 0.19
CA ARG A 12 -10.06 -23.05 -0.30
C ARG A 12 -11.06 -23.24 0.84
N MET A 13 -10.70 -24.01 1.86
CA MET A 13 -11.54 -24.18 3.05
C MET A 13 -11.70 -22.88 3.82
N TRP A 14 -10.62 -22.12 4.00
CA TRP A 14 -10.68 -20.80 4.62
C TRP A 14 -11.59 -19.86 3.82
N PHE A 15 -11.39 -19.75 2.51
CA PHE A 15 -12.27 -18.95 1.65
C PHE A 15 -13.74 -19.39 1.77
N LEU A 16 -14.02 -20.69 1.81
CA LEU A 16 -15.37 -21.22 1.96
C LEU A 16 -16.03 -20.78 3.28
N VAL A 17 -15.30 -20.92 4.38
CA VAL A 17 -15.78 -20.47 5.71
C VAL A 17 -16.03 -18.97 5.69
N GLN A 18 -15.08 -18.20 5.17
CA GLN A 18 -15.19 -16.75 5.06
C GLN A 18 -16.40 -16.34 4.21
N TYR A 19 -16.58 -16.93 3.03
CA TYR A 19 -17.71 -16.70 2.12
C TYR A 19 -19.07 -16.96 2.79
N PHE A 20 -19.21 -18.06 3.54
CA PHE A 20 -20.47 -18.33 4.25
C PHE A 20 -20.69 -17.38 5.43
N LEU A 21 -19.64 -16.99 6.15
CA LEU A 21 -19.72 -15.98 7.19
C LEU A 21 -20.13 -14.61 6.62
N GLU A 22 -19.59 -14.21 5.47
CA GLU A 22 -19.98 -12.98 4.77
C GLU A 22 -21.48 -12.98 4.47
N ILE A 23 -21.99 -14.05 3.85
CA ILE A 23 -23.42 -14.19 3.54
C ILE A 23 -24.28 -14.19 4.81
N ALA A 24 -23.85 -14.91 5.86
CA ALA A 24 -24.57 -14.97 7.11
C ALA A 24 -24.67 -13.59 7.78
N VAL A 25 -23.57 -12.84 7.84
CA VAL A 25 -23.56 -11.48 8.42
C VAL A 25 -24.44 -10.54 7.59
N ILE A 26 -24.35 -10.57 6.26
CA ILE A 26 -25.24 -9.78 5.38
C ILE A 26 -26.71 -10.15 5.61
N GLY A 27 -27.03 -11.43 5.76
CA GLY A 27 -28.38 -11.92 6.04
C GLY A 27 -28.91 -11.46 7.41
N ILE A 28 -28.08 -11.52 8.45
CA ILE A 28 -28.42 -11.03 9.79
C ILE A 28 -28.70 -9.51 9.75
N LEU A 29 -27.89 -8.74 9.01
CA LEU A 29 -28.10 -7.30 8.84
C LEU A 29 -29.44 -6.98 8.18
N LEU A 30 -29.75 -7.68 7.09
CA LEU A 30 -31.02 -7.53 6.39
C LEU A 30 -32.19 -7.85 7.32
N MET A 31 -32.12 -8.96 8.07
CA MET A 31 -33.16 -9.37 9.02
C MET A 31 -33.34 -8.36 10.15
N ARG A 32 -32.27 -7.91 10.81
CA ARG A 32 -32.36 -6.89 11.88
C ARG A 32 -33.03 -5.63 11.37
N ARG A 33 -32.71 -5.21 10.14
CA ARG A 33 -33.31 -4.02 9.56
C ARG A 33 -34.79 -4.21 9.20
N LEU A 34 -35.17 -5.36 8.66
CA LEU A 34 -36.58 -5.71 8.39
C LEU A 34 -37.41 -5.78 9.68
N LEU A 35 -36.79 -6.16 10.81
CA LEU A 35 -37.40 -6.17 12.13
C LEU A 35 -37.45 -4.79 12.81
N GLY A 36 -37.10 -3.70 12.10
CA GLY A 36 -37.22 -2.33 12.59
C GLY A 36 -36.08 -1.86 13.50
N VAL A 37 -35.01 -2.66 13.67
CA VAL A 37 -33.82 -2.23 14.43
C VAL A 37 -32.98 -1.31 13.56
N SER A 38 -32.79 -0.05 14.00
CA SER A 38 -31.97 0.91 13.26
C SER A 38 -30.49 0.49 13.28
N TRP A 39 -29.82 0.60 12.13
CA TRP A 39 -28.36 0.49 12.04
C TRP A 39 -27.81 1.89 11.86
N GLN A 40 -27.04 2.38 12.84
CA GLN A 40 -26.45 3.74 12.83
C GLN A 40 -27.45 4.85 12.41
N ASN A 41 -28.73 4.69 12.76
CA ASN A 41 -29.82 5.58 12.32
C ASN A 41 -29.92 5.82 10.80
N LYS A 42 -29.34 4.93 9.98
CA LYS A 42 -29.39 5.02 8.51
C LYS A 42 -30.80 4.74 7.98
N PRO A 43 -31.22 5.33 6.85
CA PRO A 43 -32.49 5.04 6.19
C PRO A 43 -32.62 3.57 5.74
N LEU A 44 -33.85 3.05 5.67
CA LEU A 44 -34.11 1.66 5.27
C LEU A 44 -33.57 1.34 3.87
N GLY A 45 -33.85 2.23 2.92
CA GLY A 45 -33.39 2.09 1.54
C GLY A 45 -31.88 1.93 1.45
N LEU A 46 -31.12 2.75 2.18
CA LEU A 46 -29.66 2.71 2.17
C LEU A 46 -29.11 1.36 2.67
N VAL A 47 -29.65 0.86 3.80
CA VAL A 47 -29.20 -0.43 4.36
C VAL A 47 -29.50 -1.58 3.40
N LEU A 48 -30.70 -1.60 2.81
CA LEU A 48 -31.07 -2.63 1.82
C LEU A 48 -30.19 -2.57 0.59
N THR A 49 -29.95 -1.38 0.03
CA THR A 49 -29.08 -1.22 -1.14
C THR A 49 -27.65 -1.66 -0.86
N THR A 50 -27.11 -1.34 0.33
CA THR A 50 -25.77 -1.78 0.73
C THR A 50 -25.73 -3.31 0.88
N CYS A 51 -26.70 -3.93 1.54
CA CYS A 51 -26.74 -5.39 1.70
C CYS A 51 -26.85 -6.11 0.34
N ILE A 52 -27.71 -5.62 -0.56
CA ILE A 52 -27.84 -6.17 -1.92
C ILE A 52 -26.53 -6.02 -2.69
N PHE A 53 -25.89 -4.85 -2.62
CA PHE A 53 -24.63 -4.59 -3.27
C PHE A 53 -23.52 -5.54 -2.76
N LEU A 54 -23.38 -5.68 -1.45
CA LEU A 54 -22.43 -6.61 -0.83
C LEU A 54 -22.72 -8.06 -1.24
N LEU A 55 -23.98 -8.47 -1.27
CA LEU A 55 -24.37 -9.82 -1.70
C LEU A 55 -23.99 -10.09 -3.16
N ILE A 56 -24.19 -9.11 -4.06
CA ILE A 56 -23.80 -9.22 -5.47
C ILE A 56 -22.27 -9.42 -5.60
N LEU A 57 -21.48 -8.68 -4.83
CA LEU A 57 -20.02 -8.82 -4.79
C LEU A 57 -19.61 -10.20 -4.25
N THR A 58 -20.23 -10.68 -3.18
CA THR A 58 -19.88 -11.95 -2.54
C THR A 58 -20.29 -13.17 -3.38
N VAL A 59 -21.54 -13.25 -3.87
CA VAL A 59 -22.11 -14.49 -4.45
C VAL A 59 -21.30 -15.05 -5.63
N SER A 60 -20.73 -14.20 -6.47
CA SER A 60 -19.90 -14.66 -7.60
C SER A 60 -18.54 -15.24 -7.15
N GLY A 61 -18.19 -15.11 -5.88
CA GLY A 61 -17.01 -15.74 -5.26
C GLY A 61 -17.08 -17.26 -5.25
N VAL A 62 -18.29 -17.86 -5.26
CA VAL A 62 -18.45 -19.32 -5.32
C VAL A 62 -17.74 -19.93 -6.52
N PHE A 63 -17.61 -19.19 -7.62
CA PHE A 63 -16.93 -19.66 -8.83
C PHE A 63 -15.42 -19.82 -8.66
N LEU A 64 -14.79 -19.16 -7.67
CA LEU A 64 -13.37 -19.35 -7.33
C LEU A 64 -13.09 -20.73 -6.71
N LEU A 65 -14.12 -21.38 -6.16
CA LEU A 65 -14.00 -22.72 -5.58
C LEU A 65 -14.04 -23.83 -6.64
N ASN A 66 -14.39 -23.50 -7.89
CA ASN A 66 -14.53 -24.49 -8.95
C ASN A 66 -13.16 -25.18 -9.22
N PRO A 67 -13.04 -26.50 -9.02
CA PRO A 67 -11.79 -27.22 -9.28
C PRO A 67 -11.46 -27.36 -10.78
N HIS A 68 -12.42 -27.10 -11.69
CA HIS A 68 -12.23 -27.22 -13.14
C HIS A 68 -11.40 -26.10 -13.78
N GLU A 69 -10.84 -25.16 -13.00
CA GLU A 69 -9.87 -24.20 -13.51
C GLU A 69 -8.69 -24.87 -14.25
N ALA A 70 -8.30 -26.07 -13.83
CA ALA A 70 -7.22 -26.83 -14.47
C ALA A 70 -7.52 -27.26 -15.92
N HIS A 71 -8.79 -27.28 -16.33
CA HIS A 71 -9.24 -27.73 -17.66
C HIS A 71 -9.73 -26.58 -18.56
N LEU A 72 -9.53 -25.32 -18.16
CA LEU A 72 -10.02 -24.12 -18.87
C LEU A 72 -9.57 -24.02 -20.33
N ASN A 73 -8.41 -24.58 -20.68
CA ASN A 73 -7.94 -24.58 -22.06
C ASN A 73 -8.86 -25.36 -23.01
N GLN A 74 -9.73 -26.23 -22.48
CA GLN A 74 -10.73 -27.01 -23.22
C GLN A 74 -12.12 -26.32 -23.24
N SER A 75 -12.29 -25.20 -22.54
CA SER A 75 -13.57 -24.48 -22.42
C SER A 75 -13.81 -23.45 -23.53
N LYS A 76 -15.09 -23.11 -23.78
CA LYS A 76 -15.47 -22.09 -24.77
C LYS A 76 -14.85 -20.73 -24.44
N ARG A 77 -14.56 -19.91 -25.46
CA ARG A 77 -13.91 -18.59 -25.30
C ARG A 77 -14.59 -17.70 -24.26
N TRP A 78 -15.92 -17.63 -24.27
CA TRP A 78 -16.70 -16.81 -23.33
C TRP A 78 -16.58 -17.28 -21.87
N GLN A 79 -16.50 -18.59 -21.62
CA GLN A 79 -16.30 -19.13 -20.26
C GLN A 79 -14.93 -18.72 -19.69
N ARG A 80 -13.88 -18.76 -20.53
CA ARG A 80 -12.54 -18.29 -20.15
C ARG A 80 -12.52 -16.79 -19.86
N LEU A 81 -13.25 -15.99 -20.64
CA LEU A 81 -13.35 -14.54 -20.40
C LEU A 81 -14.07 -14.24 -19.08
N LEU A 82 -15.19 -14.91 -18.81
CA LEU A 82 -15.95 -14.75 -17.57
C LEU A 82 -15.12 -15.10 -16.34
N LEU A 83 -14.35 -16.19 -16.37
CA LEU A 83 -13.50 -16.55 -15.24
C LEU A 83 -12.37 -15.52 -15.04
N LYS A 84 -11.71 -15.10 -16.12
CA LYS A 84 -10.68 -14.04 -16.04
C LYS A 84 -11.25 -12.78 -15.44
N PHE A 85 -12.43 -12.35 -15.89
CA PHE A 85 -13.15 -11.21 -15.31
C PHE A 85 -13.45 -11.43 -13.82
N ASN A 86 -13.90 -12.63 -13.44
CA ASN A 86 -14.22 -12.95 -12.05
C ASN A 86 -13.00 -12.81 -11.12
N HIS A 87 -11.78 -13.07 -11.60
CA HIS A 87 -10.58 -12.81 -10.79
C HIS A 87 -10.41 -11.32 -10.46
N TYR A 88 -10.56 -10.43 -11.43
CA TYR A 88 -10.51 -8.98 -11.17
C TYR A 88 -11.67 -8.56 -10.27
N TYR A 89 -12.87 -8.99 -10.62
CA TYR A 89 -14.10 -8.64 -9.91
C TYR A 89 -14.05 -9.07 -8.44
N GLN A 90 -13.63 -10.30 -8.15
CA GLN A 90 -13.56 -10.82 -6.79
C GLN A 90 -12.40 -10.22 -5.99
N THR A 91 -11.25 -9.95 -6.62
CA THR A 91 -10.18 -9.20 -5.95
C THR A 91 -10.67 -7.83 -5.50
N LEU A 92 -11.38 -7.08 -6.34
CA LEU A 92 -11.91 -5.76 -5.98
C LEU A 92 -13.09 -5.84 -5.01
N GLY A 93 -14.01 -6.77 -5.25
CA GLY A 93 -15.23 -6.92 -4.44
C GLY A 93 -14.90 -7.25 -2.99
N GLN A 94 -13.93 -8.13 -2.74
CA GLN A 94 -13.54 -8.52 -1.38
C GLN A 94 -12.83 -7.41 -0.60
N LEU A 95 -12.16 -6.48 -1.28
CA LEU A 95 -11.59 -5.27 -0.65
C LEU A 95 -12.67 -4.31 -0.17
N ILE A 96 -13.89 -4.41 -0.69
CA ILE A 96 -15.03 -3.61 -0.23
C ILE A 96 -15.81 -4.40 0.83
N VAL A 97 -16.10 -5.68 0.55
CA VAL A 97 -16.94 -6.53 1.41
C VAL A 97 -16.31 -6.71 2.79
N LEU A 98 -15.06 -7.14 2.87
CA LEU A 98 -14.44 -7.52 4.14
C LEU A 98 -14.32 -6.36 5.15
N PRO A 99 -13.72 -5.20 4.81
CA PRO A 99 -13.62 -4.10 5.76
C PRO A 99 -15.00 -3.54 6.12
N THR A 100 -15.95 -3.54 5.18
CA THR A 100 -17.34 -3.13 5.47
C THR A 100 -17.97 -4.03 6.52
N LEU A 101 -17.83 -5.35 6.39
CA LEU A 101 -18.37 -6.30 7.37
C LEU A 101 -17.66 -6.20 8.72
N LEU A 102 -16.33 -6.05 8.75
CA LEU A 102 -15.60 -5.84 10.00
C LEU A 102 -16.03 -4.55 10.69
N SER A 103 -16.16 -3.45 9.94
CA SER A 103 -16.65 -2.17 10.46
C SER A 103 -18.07 -2.26 11.02
N MET A 104 -18.93 -3.03 10.34
CA MET A 104 -20.27 -3.33 10.84
C MET A 104 -20.25 -4.14 12.13
N LEU A 105 -19.37 -5.14 12.25
CA LEU A 105 -19.22 -5.92 13.49
C LEU A 105 -18.75 -5.04 14.65
N CYS A 106 -17.77 -4.15 14.41
CA CYS A 106 -17.35 -3.15 15.38
C CYS A 106 -18.52 -2.26 15.81
N SER A 107 -19.43 -1.92 14.89
CA SER A 107 -20.57 -1.05 15.20
C SER A 107 -21.63 -1.66 16.13
N PHE A 108 -21.56 -2.97 16.38
CA PHE A 108 -22.43 -3.64 17.34
C PHE A 108 -21.87 -3.70 18.75
N LEU A 109 -20.62 -3.31 18.94
CA LEU A 109 -20.02 -3.25 20.27
C LEU A 109 -20.59 -2.06 21.04
N PRO A 110 -20.90 -2.22 22.34
CA PRO A 110 -21.31 -1.12 23.20
C PRO A 110 -20.29 0.03 23.13
N THR A 111 -20.77 1.26 23.26
CA THR A 111 -19.92 2.47 23.24
C THR A 111 -19.08 2.67 24.49
N GLU A 112 -19.28 1.84 25.51
CA GLU A 112 -18.51 1.87 26.74
C GLU A 112 -17.16 1.17 26.56
N VAL A 113 -16.10 1.78 27.10
CA VAL A 113 -14.77 1.17 27.11
C VAL A 113 -14.80 0.00 28.09
N THR A 114 -14.82 -1.22 27.56
CA THR A 114 -14.75 -2.44 28.35
C THR A 114 -13.59 -3.30 27.86
N ILE A 115 -13.04 -4.12 28.77
CA ILE A 115 -12.01 -5.12 28.43
C ILE A 115 -12.50 -6.02 27.30
N PHE A 116 -13.78 -6.39 27.33
CA PHE A 116 -14.41 -7.24 26.31
C PHE A 116 -14.44 -6.57 24.93
N ASN A 117 -14.84 -5.31 24.84
CA ASN A 117 -14.88 -4.55 23.58
C ASN A 117 -13.47 -4.37 22.99
N ASN A 118 -12.49 -4.04 23.82
CA ASN A 118 -11.09 -3.91 23.41
C ASN A 118 -10.52 -5.25 22.92
N LEU A 119 -10.86 -6.36 23.58
CA LEU A 119 -10.47 -7.70 23.13
C LEU A 119 -11.05 -8.01 21.74
N ILE A 120 -12.32 -7.73 21.51
CA ILE A 120 -12.95 -7.98 20.21
C ILE A 120 -12.31 -7.10 19.12
N LEU A 121 -12.10 -5.81 19.37
CA LEU A 121 -11.43 -4.94 18.41
C LEU A 121 -10.01 -5.41 18.11
N SER A 122 -9.26 -5.86 19.12
CA SER A 122 -7.92 -6.42 18.93
C SER A 122 -7.95 -7.66 18.02
N LEU A 123 -8.93 -8.56 18.20
CA LEU A 123 -9.09 -9.73 17.34
C LEU A 123 -9.47 -9.33 15.89
N ILE A 124 -10.31 -8.31 15.72
CA ILE A 124 -10.69 -7.77 14.41
C ILE A 124 -9.47 -7.18 13.71
N LEU A 125 -8.64 -6.40 14.41
CA LEU A 125 -7.39 -5.84 13.90
C LEU A 125 -6.42 -6.96 13.51
N ILE A 126 -6.24 -7.99 14.34
CA ILE A 126 -5.37 -9.12 13.99
C ILE A 126 -5.90 -9.87 12.76
N TYR A 127 -7.21 -10.07 12.66
CA TYR A 127 -7.81 -10.74 11.51
C TYR A 127 -7.69 -9.90 10.21
N SER A 128 -7.80 -8.58 10.29
CA SER A 128 -7.72 -7.71 9.10
C SER A 128 -6.39 -7.84 8.37
N LEU A 129 -5.30 -8.12 9.10
CA LEU A 129 -3.96 -8.38 8.52
C LEU A 129 -3.93 -9.58 7.57
N VAL A 130 -4.79 -10.58 7.77
CA VAL A 130 -4.70 -11.87 7.09
C VAL A 130 -5.95 -12.24 6.29
N MET A 131 -7.07 -11.52 6.46
CA MET A 131 -8.35 -11.83 5.81
C MET A 131 -8.30 -11.80 4.27
N TYR A 132 -7.31 -11.12 3.68
CA TYR A 132 -7.16 -11.06 2.23
C TYR A 132 -6.34 -12.21 1.64
N ILE A 133 -5.72 -13.06 2.45
CA ILE A 133 -4.91 -14.18 1.96
C ILE A 133 -5.69 -15.10 1.00
N PRO A 134 -6.93 -15.53 1.32
CA PRO A 134 -7.66 -16.44 0.43
C PRO A 134 -7.95 -15.82 -0.93
N ILE A 135 -8.39 -14.54 -0.96
CA ILE A 135 -8.66 -13.86 -2.23
C ILE A 135 -7.37 -13.55 -3.01
N GLY A 136 -6.27 -13.29 -2.29
CA GLY A 136 -4.94 -13.17 -2.87
C GLY A 136 -4.53 -14.39 -3.67
N VAL A 137 -4.71 -15.59 -3.11
CA VAL A 137 -4.32 -16.84 -3.75
C VAL A 137 -5.32 -17.29 -4.84
N LEU A 138 -6.62 -17.16 -4.57
CA LEU A 138 -7.67 -17.72 -5.44
C LEU A 138 -8.07 -16.81 -6.60
N ALA A 139 -7.91 -15.48 -6.46
CA ALA A 139 -8.27 -14.52 -7.49
C ALA A 139 -7.07 -13.67 -7.94
N PHE A 140 -6.45 -12.91 -7.03
CA PHE A 140 -5.46 -11.91 -7.43
C PHE A 140 -4.23 -12.54 -8.11
N ALA A 141 -3.68 -13.61 -7.52
CA ALA A 141 -2.56 -14.33 -8.08
C ALA A 141 -2.88 -15.05 -9.41
N ARG A 142 -4.16 -15.23 -9.76
CA ARG A 142 -4.58 -15.84 -11.03
C ARG A 142 -4.51 -14.86 -12.21
N ILE A 143 -4.31 -13.57 -11.96
CA ILE A 143 -4.15 -12.56 -13.01
C ILE A 143 -2.84 -12.79 -13.77
N GLN A 144 -2.97 -13.17 -15.05
CA GLN A 144 -1.83 -13.54 -15.89
C GLN A 144 -1.20 -12.36 -16.64
N SER A 145 -2.01 -11.38 -17.04
CA SER A 145 -1.51 -10.22 -17.81
C SER A 145 -0.69 -9.31 -16.91
N LEU A 146 0.52 -8.97 -17.34
CA LEU A 146 1.44 -8.12 -16.59
C LEU A 146 0.85 -6.74 -16.28
N LEU A 147 0.22 -6.10 -17.27
CA LEU A 147 -0.50 -4.83 -17.06
C LEU A 147 -1.61 -4.98 -16.01
N GLY A 148 -2.36 -6.09 -16.06
CA GLY A 148 -3.39 -6.39 -15.07
C GLY A 148 -2.82 -6.58 -13.66
N ARG A 149 -1.65 -7.21 -13.52
CA ARG A 149 -0.94 -7.33 -12.23
C ARG A 149 -0.58 -5.95 -11.68
N MET A 150 0.02 -5.09 -12.50
CA MET A 150 0.42 -3.73 -12.10
C MET A 150 -0.79 -2.87 -11.71
N LEU A 151 -1.80 -2.81 -12.58
CA LEU A 151 -3.02 -2.01 -12.33
C LEU A 151 -3.75 -2.50 -11.07
N MET A 152 -3.87 -3.82 -10.90
CA MET A 152 -4.53 -4.36 -9.72
C MET A 152 -3.74 -4.14 -8.45
N SER A 153 -2.40 -4.25 -8.46
CA SER A 153 -1.61 -3.89 -7.28
C SER A 153 -1.81 -2.43 -6.86
N LEU A 154 -1.89 -1.51 -7.84
CA LEU A 154 -2.17 -0.11 -7.58
C LEU A 154 -3.57 0.09 -7.00
N ILE A 155 -4.60 -0.47 -7.63
CA ILE A 155 -5.99 -0.33 -7.16
C ILE A 155 -6.17 -0.98 -5.79
N VAL A 156 -5.55 -2.14 -5.54
CA VAL A 156 -5.61 -2.82 -4.24
C VAL A 156 -5.00 -1.95 -3.16
N ALA A 157 -3.85 -1.32 -3.40
CA ALA A 157 -3.23 -0.42 -2.43
C ALA A 157 -4.18 0.74 -2.07
N PHE A 158 -4.73 1.43 -3.06
CA PHE A 158 -5.67 2.55 -2.84
C PHE A 158 -7.00 2.13 -2.20
N LEU A 159 -7.57 0.97 -2.56
CA LEU A 159 -8.83 0.52 -1.95
C LEU A 159 -8.66 0.00 -0.53
N MET A 160 -7.47 -0.44 -0.15
CA MET A 160 -7.18 -0.77 1.25
C MET A 160 -7.05 0.49 2.11
N LEU A 161 -6.53 1.57 1.53
CA LEU A 161 -6.46 2.92 2.09
C LEU A 161 -7.84 3.59 1.99
N SER A 162 -8.83 3.30 2.85
CA SER A 162 -10.05 4.14 2.81
C SER A 162 -11.10 4.01 3.90
N LEU A 163 -11.01 3.15 4.91
CA LEU A 163 -12.07 3.10 5.91
C LEU A 163 -11.55 2.75 7.30
N PRO A 164 -11.72 3.64 8.30
CA PRO A 164 -11.47 3.26 9.68
C PRO A 164 -12.40 2.09 10.03
N LEU A 165 -11.84 1.08 10.70
CA LEU A 165 -12.59 -0.11 11.10
C LEU A 165 -13.66 0.20 12.15
N THR A 166 -13.65 1.38 12.77
CA THR A 166 -14.71 1.82 13.67
C THR A 166 -14.83 3.34 13.70
N GLY A 167 -16.07 3.84 13.80
CA GLY A 167 -16.36 5.24 14.12
C GLY A 167 -16.63 5.49 15.61
N HIS A 168 -16.62 4.44 16.44
CA HIS A 168 -16.85 4.54 17.88
C HIS A 168 -15.56 4.95 18.61
N THR A 169 -15.70 5.85 19.58
CA THR A 169 -14.61 6.31 20.45
C THR A 169 -14.49 5.50 21.75
N GLY A 170 -15.35 4.48 21.93
CA GLY A 170 -15.44 3.64 23.13
C GLY A 170 -14.38 2.56 23.25
N PHE A 171 -13.19 2.77 22.71
CA PHE A 171 -12.08 1.80 22.75
C PHE A 171 -10.83 2.44 23.35
N ASP A 172 -9.86 1.58 23.69
CA ASP A 172 -8.54 2.04 24.08
C ASP A 172 -7.92 2.98 23.02
N PRO A 173 -7.28 4.10 23.42
CA PRO A 173 -6.72 5.07 22.48
C PRO A 173 -5.71 4.50 21.49
N ILE A 174 -4.93 3.49 21.87
CA ILE A 174 -3.98 2.84 20.96
C ILE A 174 -4.72 2.02 19.90
N LEU A 175 -5.75 1.28 20.31
CA LEU A 175 -6.59 0.52 19.37
C LEU A 175 -7.34 1.45 18.41
N LEU A 176 -7.82 2.60 18.90
CA LEU A 176 -8.40 3.63 18.06
C LEU A 176 -7.39 4.21 17.09
N ALA A 177 -6.17 4.51 17.54
CA ALA A 177 -5.13 5.03 16.66
C ALA A 177 -4.80 4.03 15.55
N LEU A 178 -4.64 2.74 15.87
CA LEU A 178 -4.42 1.67 14.89
C LEU A 178 -5.59 1.51 13.90
N SER A 179 -6.82 1.64 14.38
CA SER A 179 -8.02 1.53 13.54
C SER A 179 -8.26 2.76 12.67
N ASN A 180 -7.85 3.94 13.12
CA ASN A 180 -8.10 5.21 12.45
C ASN A 180 -6.95 5.64 11.55
N SER A 181 -5.75 5.13 11.80
CA SER A 181 -4.64 5.19 10.85
C SER A 181 -4.76 4.11 9.79
N ASP A 182 -4.11 4.30 8.65
CA ASP A 182 -4.09 3.31 7.57
C ASP A 182 -3.02 2.20 7.77
N ILE A 183 -2.31 2.17 8.91
CA ILE A 183 -1.21 1.22 9.15
C ILE A 183 -1.64 -0.24 9.00
N MET A 184 -2.87 -0.58 9.41
CA MET A 184 -3.40 -1.92 9.27
C MET A 184 -3.61 -2.30 7.81
N ALA A 185 -4.02 -1.34 6.97
CA ALA A 185 -4.14 -1.51 5.54
C ALA A 185 -2.77 -1.74 4.88
N ALA A 186 -1.75 -0.95 5.25
CA ALA A 186 -0.38 -1.14 4.77
C ALA A 186 0.19 -2.52 5.09
N LEU A 187 0.05 -2.97 6.34
CA LEU A 187 0.53 -4.29 6.76
C LEU A 187 -0.23 -5.43 6.05
N SER A 188 -1.56 -5.28 5.90
CA SER A 188 -2.39 -6.21 5.13
C SER A 188 -1.96 -6.29 3.67
N PHE A 189 -1.67 -5.14 3.05
CA PHE A 189 -1.19 -5.03 1.68
C PHE A 189 0.16 -5.73 1.51
N VAL A 190 1.10 -5.53 2.44
CA VAL A 190 2.41 -6.20 2.45
C VAL A 190 2.24 -7.72 2.55
N ILE A 191 1.42 -8.22 3.47
CA ILE A 191 1.16 -9.67 3.64
C ILE A 191 0.55 -10.26 2.37
N LEU A 192 -0.51 -9.63 1.85
CA LEU A 192 -1.21 -10.05 0.65
C LEU A 192 -0.27 -10.12 -0.55
N THR A 193 0.41 -9.02 -0.84
CA THR A 193 1.27 -8.92 -2.03
C THR A 193 2.55 -9.73 -1.90
N SER A 194 3.07 -9.97 -0.69
CA SER A 194 4.17 -10.93 -0.47
C SER A 194 3.82 -12.32 -0.99
N ILE A 195 2.60 -12.79 -0.70
CA ILE A 195 2.12 -14.10 -1.14
C ILE A 195 1.88 -14.10 -2.65
N VAL A 196 1.21 -13.06 -3.16
CA VAL A 196 0.87 -12.93 -4.59
C VAL A 196 2.13 -12.83 -5.45
N MET A 197 3.12 -12.02 -5.06
CA MET A 197 4.40 -11.88 -5.76
C MET A 197 5.17 -13.20 -5.79
N LYS A 198 5.20 -13.95 -4.68
CA LYS A 198 5.78 -15.31 -4.66
C LYS A 198 5.08 -16.27 -5.62
N ILE A 199 3.74 -16.24 -5.68
CA ILE A 199 2.99 -17.09 -6.62
C ILE A 199 3.26 -16.69 -8.08
N TRP A 200 3.48 -15.39 -8.34
CA TRP A 200 3.91 -14.89 -9.65
C TRP A 200 5.38 -15.18 -9.99
N GLY A 201 6.14 -15.76 -9.06
CA GLY A 201 7.52 -16.19 -9.28
C GLY A 201 8.59 -15.14 -8.93
N PHE A 202 8.24 -14.11 -8.17
CA PHE A 202 9.20 -13.10 -7.71
C PHE A 202 9.72 -13.42 -6.32
N GLU A 203 11.03 -13.25 -6.11
CA GLU A 203 11.63 -13.31 -4.78
C GLU A 203 11.24 -12.09 -3.94
N LEU A 204 11.12 -12.27 -2.63
CA LEU A 204 10.86 -11.16 -1.72
C LEU A 204 12.12 -10.28 -1.57
N PRO A 205 11.94 -8.97 -1.32
CA PRO A 205 13.07 -8.08 -1.12
C PRO A 205 13.87 -8.50 0.11
N LYS A 206 15.20 -8.42 0.00
CA LYS A 206 16.10 -8.68 1.14
C LYS A 206 16.25 -7.41 1.98
N PHE A 207 16.39 -7.62 3.29
CA PHE A 207 16.64 -6.56 4.28
C PHE A 207 18.13 -6.43 4.64
N SER A 208 19.00 -7.17 3.94
CA SER A 208 20.45 -7.13 4.15
C SER A 208 21.13 -6.21 3.16
N TRP A 209 22.24 -5.61 3.58
CA TRP A 209 23.17 -4.93 2.69
C TRP A 209 23.75 -5.87 1.63
N ALA A 210 23.96 -5.37 0.42
CA ALA A 210 24.79 -6.03 -0.57
C ALA A 210 26.26 -6.03 -0.10
N HIS A 211 26.92 -7.18 -0.27
CA HIS A 211 28.34 -7.32 0.11
C HIS A 211 29.28 -6.49 -0.78
N ASN A 212 28.86 -6.12 -1.99
CA ASN A 212 29.69 -5.45 -3.00
C ASN A 212 29.55 -3.92 -2.99
N SER A 213 28.70 -3.33 -2.15
CA SER A 213 28.53 -1.87 -2.09
C SER A 213 29.75 -1.19 -1.45
N GLN A 214 30.21 -0.09 -2.05
CA GLN A 214 31.38 0.66 -1.56
C GLN A 214 31.02 1.40 -0.27
N LYS A 215 31.78 1.17 0.80
CA LYS A 215 31.53 1.77 2.13
C LYS A 215 31.48 3.31 2.11
N GLY A 216 32.32 3.96 1.29
CA GLY A 216 32.30 5.42 1.15
C GLY A 216 30.99 5.95 0.55
N ILE A 217 30.41 5.23 -0.42
CA ILE A 217 29.11 5.58 -1.01
C ILE A 217 27.99 5.35 0.02
N ILE A 218 28.04 4.25 0.77
CA ILE A 218 27.09 3.98 1.86
C ILE A 218 27.12 5.13 2.88
N LEU A 219 28.31 5.54 3.34
CA LEU A 219 28.45 6.64 4.30
C LEU A 219 27.91 7.96 3.73
N PHE A 220 28.23 8.27 2.48
CA PHE A 220 27.68 9.43 1.78
C PHE A 220 26.14 9.41 1.76
N LEU A 221 25.54 8.28 1.40
CA LEU A 221 24.09 8.14 1.35
C LEU A 221 23.43 8.25 2.73
N ILE A 222 24.08 7.76 3.80
CA ILE A 222 23.58 7.91 5.18
C ILE A 222 23.57 9.39 5.56
N ILE A 223 24.69 10.09 5.37
CA ILE A 223 24.79 11.53 5.68
C ILE A 223 23.77 12.31 4.86
N PHE A 224 23.67 12.01 3.56
CA PHE A 224 22.71 12.63 2.67
C PHE A 224 21.28 12.43 3.15
N SER A 225 20.89 11.19 3.48
CA SER A 225 19.55 10.87 3.96
C SER A 225 19.20 11.64 5.22
N LEU A 226 20.12 11.69 6.19
CA LEU A 226 19.93 12.43 7.44
C LEU A 226 19.76 13.93 7.21
N ILE A 227 20.58 14.52 6.34
CA ILE A 227 20.45 15.93 5.96
C ILE A 227 19.08 16.17 5.32
N THR A 228 18.67 15.37 4.33
CA THR A 228 17.36 15.52 3.69
C THR A 228 16.21 15.40 4.68
N ILE A 229 16.25 14.43 5.59
CA ILE A 229 15.23 14.26 6.64
C ILE A 229 15.13 15.52 7.51
N ILE A 230 16.26 16.04 7.99
CA ILE A 230 16.29 17.22 8.87
C ILE A 230 15.76 18.46 8.14
N PHE A 231 16.23 18.73 6.93
CA PHE A 231 15.79 19.91 6.17
C PHE A 231 14.32 19.81 5.76
N ASN A 232 13.83 18.61 5.41
CA ASN A 232 12.42 18.40 5.07
C ASN A 232 11.48 18.66 6.25
N ALA A 233 11.84 18.21 7.45
CA ALA A 233 10.96 18.28 8.61
C ALA A 233 11.05 19.60 9.39
N PHE A 234 12.23 20.20 9.43
CA PHE A 234 12.53 21.34 10.31
C PHE A 234 12.94 22.62 9.57
N GLY A 235 13.09 22.58 8.24
CA GLY A 235 13.43 23.76 7.45
C GLY A 235 12.31 24.80 7.44
N THR A 236 12.64 26.06 7.75
CA THR A 236 11.67 27.19 7.75
C THR A 236 12.08 28.31 6.80
N ALA A 237 12.99 28.03 5.87
CA ALA A 237 13.58 29.05 5.01
C ALA A 237 12.56 29.59 4.00
N GLU A 238 12.36 30.91 3.98
CA GLU A 238 11.59 31.61 2.93
C GLU A 238 12.51 32.35 1.94
N SER A 239 13.82 32.34 2.19
CA SER A 239 14.85 33.00 1.39
C SER A 239 16.20 32.33 1.54
N TRP A 240 17.13 32.65 0.63
CA TRP A 240 18.49 32.11 0.64
C TRP A 240 19.28 32.41 1.91
N GLN A 241 19.03 33.57 2.53
CA GLN A 241 19.65 33.98 3.79
C GLN A 241 19.23 33.09 4.96
N GLN A 242 18.04 32.48 4.86
CA GLN A 242 17.46 31.65 5.89
C GLN A 242 17.65 30.16 5.61
N ILE A 243 18.38 29.76 4.56
CA ILE A 243 18.43 28.35 4.11
C ILE A 243 18.86 27.37 5.20
N LEU A 244 19.70 27.80 6.14
CA LEU A 244 20.17 26.97 7.27
C LEU A 244 19.33 27.14 8.55
N GLN A 245 18.25 27.93 8.52
CA GLN A 245 17.35 28.09 9.66
C GLN A 245 16.49 26.84 9.83
N LEU A 246 16.51 26.30 11.04
CA LEU A 246 15.76 25.11 11.44
C LEU A 246 14.91 25.42 12.67
N ASP A 247 13.66 24.98 12.66
CA ASP A 247 12.75 25.00 13.81
C ASP A 247 12.41 23.56 14.23
N PHE A 248 12.86 23.17 15.42
CA PHE A 248 12.63 21.83 15.99
C PHE A 248 11.33 21.73 16.80
N THR A 249 10.43 22.71 16.68
CA THR A 249 9.15 22.70 17.39
C THR A 249 8.24 21.57 16.89
N ILE A 250 7.81 20.71 17.80
CA ILE A 250 6.82 19.66 17.55
C ILE A 250 5.43 20.24 17.80
N ARG A 251 4.57 20.25 16.77
CA ARG A 251 3.21 20.80 16.83
C ARG A 251 2.16 19.77 17.20
N SER A 252 2.41 18.49 16.95
CA SER A 252 1.49 17.39 17.30
C SER A 252 2.25 16.13 17.70
N THR A 253 1.78 15.44 18.73
CA THR A 253 2.28 14.13 19.16
C THR A 253 1.24 13.02 18.93
N SER A 254 0.30 13.26 18.00
CA SER A 254 -0.76 12.30 17.66
C SER A 254 -0.18 10.97 17.20
N LEU A 255 -0.54 9.89 17.88
CA LEU A 255 -0.17 8.54 17.48
C LEU A 255 -0.68 8.21 16.07
N THR A 256 -1.85 8.72 15.68
CA THR A 256 -2.38 8.54 14.32
C THR A 256 -1.47 9.17 13.27
N LEU A 257 -0.93 10.38 13.51
CA LEU A 257 0.01 11.02 12.57
C LEU A 257 1.32 10.23 12.48
N LEU A 258 1.83 9.73 13.60
CA LEU A 258 3.01 8.86 13.61
C LEU A 258 2.76 7.58 12.81
N LEU A 259 1.59 6.96 12.99
CA LEU A 259 1.22 5.74 12.27
C LEU A 259 0.99 6.00 10.78
N ASN A 260 0.41 7.13 10.39
CA ASN A 260 0.20 7.50 8.98
C ASN A 260 1.53 7.79 8.26
N GLY A 261 2.49 8.46 8.90
CA GLY A 261 3.83 8.62 8.31
C GLY A 261 4.59 7.29 8.19
N LEU A 262 4.43 6.39 9.17
CA LEU A 262 5.00 5.04 9.08
C LEU A 262 4.33 4.20 7.98
N GLU A 263 3.01 4.30 7.88
CA GLU A 263 2.17 3.64 6.88
C GLU A 263 2.60 4.03 5.48
N ALA A 264 2.69 5.32 5.16
CA ALA A 264 3.12 5.81 3.84
C ALA A 264 4.48 5.23 3.45
N GLY A 265 5.47 5.31 4.35
CA GLY A 265 6.79 4.74 4.10
C GLY A 265 6.79 3.21 3.88
N ILE A 266 5.89 2.47 4.52
CA ILE A 266 5.75 1.01 4.33
C ILE A 266 5.01 0.71 3.02
N LEU A 267 3.78 1.20 2.87
CA LEU A 267 2.90 0.85 1.75
C LEU A 267 3.46 1.35 0.44
N GLU A 268 3.88 2.62 0.37
CA GLU A 268 4.28 3.25 -0.88
C GLU A 268 5.61 2.68 -1.38
N GLU A 269 6.57 2.39 -0.49
CA GLU A 269 7.83 1.74 -0.87
C GLU A 269 7.62 0.26 -1.21
N TRP A 270 6.74 -0.45 -0.49
CA TRP A 270 6.39 -1.84 -0.83
C TRP A 270 5.72 -1.92 -2.20
N LEU A 271 4.77 -1.03 -2.50
CA LEU A 271 4.12 -0.95 -3.80
C LEU A 271 5.13 -0.56 -4.89
N CYS A 272 5.89 0.52 -4.70
CA CYS A 272 6.66 1.12 -5.78
C CYS A 272 8.02 0.46 -5.99
N ARG A 273 8.78 0.19 -4.92
CA ARG A 273 10.18 -0.29 -4.99
C ARG A 273 10.28 -1.81 -4.99
N PHE A 274 9.23 -2.50 -4.53
CA PHE A 274 9.12 -3.94 -4.70
C PHE A 274 8.12 -4.30 -5.81
N VAL A 275 6.81 -4.16 -5.58
CA VAL A 275 5.80 -4.73 -6.48
C VAL A 275 5.90 -4.18 -7.91
N LEU A 276 5.80 -2.86 -8.10
CA LEU A 276 5.80 -2.24 -9.42
C LEU A 276 7.17 -2.26 -10.09
N LEU A 277 8.24 -1.94 -9.36
CA LEU A 277 9.60 -1.96 -9.90
C LEU A 277 9.98 -3.37 -10.39
N TYR A 278 9.66 -4.44 -9.66
CA TYR A 278 9.98 -5.81 -10.09
C TYR A 278 9.16 -6.22 -11.32
N LEU A 279 7.87 -5.89 -11.34
CA LEU A 279 7.02 -6.17 -12.51
C LEU A 279 7.52 -5.42 -13.75
N LEU A 280 7.96 -4.17 -13.60
CA LEU A 280 8.55 -3.36 -14.67
C LEU A 280 9.92 -3.89 -15.13
N LEU A 281 10.81 -4.23 -14.20
CA LEU A 281 12.10 -4.86 -14.52
C LEU A 281 11.89 -6.15 -15.32
N HIS A 282 10.94 -6.99 -14.89
CA HIS A 282 10.57 -8.20 -15.62
C HIS A 282 9.97 -7.91 -17.01
N ALA A 283 9.12 -6.89 -17.11
CA ALA A 283 8.53 -6.45 -18.38
C ALA A 283 9.61 -6.05 -19.40
N LEU A 284 10.67 -5.41 -18.89
CA LEU A 284 11.70 -4.75 -19.66
C LEU A 284 13.00 -5.54 -19.77
N ARG A 285 13.08 -6.78 -19.26
CA ARG A 285 14.32 -7.58 -19.20
C ARG A 285 15.09 -7.73 -20.52
N ASN A 286 14.36 -7.71 -21.64
CA ASN A 286 14.94 -7.81 -22.98
C ASN A 286 15.10 -6.44 -23.69
N ARG A 287 14.99 -5.33 -22.95
CA ARG A 287 15.07 -3.96 -23.51
C ARG A 287 16.40 -3.31 -23.14
N LEU A 288 16.92 -2.53 -24.10
CA LEU A 288 17.96 -1.54 -23.79
C LEU A 288 17.40 -0.57 -22.74
N PHE A 289 18.21 -0.23 -21.75
CA PHE A 289 17.82 0.64 -20.63
C PHE A 289 16.74 0.07 -19.69
N GLN A 290 16.66 -1.27 -19.54
CA GLN A 290 15.73 -1.95 -18.63
C GLN A 290 15.59 -1.25 -17.27
N PHE A 291 16.69 -1.07 -16.55
CA PHE A 291 16.68 -0.46 -15.21
C PHE A 291 16.20 0.98 -15.25
N ASP A 292 16.69 1.79 -16.19
CA ASP A 292 16.36 3.21 -16.27
C ASP A 292 14.86 3.40 -16.54
N LEU A 293 14.31 2.65 -17.49
CA LEU A 293 12.88 2.69 -17.83
C LEU A 293 12.00 2.14 -16.69
N ALA A 294 12.44 1.10 -15.99
CA ALA A 294 11.70 0.56 -14.85
C ALA A 294 11.67 1.55 -13.67
N ILE A 295 12.80 2.19 -13.37
CA ILE A 295 12.93 3.22 -12.32
C ILE A 295 12.07 4.45 -12.66
N ILE A 296 12.12 4.93 -13.89
CA ILE A 296 11.30 6.07 -14.34
C ILE A 296 9.81 5.69 -14.27
N GLY A 297 9.45 4.49 -14.73
CA GLY A 297 8.08 4.00 -14.73
C GLY A 297 7.49 3.87 -13.32
N SER A 298 8.22 3.26 -12.38
CA SER A 298 7.76 3.12 -10.99
C SER A 298 7.66 4.49 -10.31
N SER A 299 8.62 5.38 -10.56
CA SER A 299 8.63 6.74 -9.98
C SER A 299 7.53 7.63 -10.53
N LEU A 300 7.17 7.45 -11.82
CA LEU A 300 6.03 8.15 -12.41
C LEU A 300 4.72 7.68 -11.78
N ILE A 301 4.55 6.38 -11.57
CA ILE A 301 3.35 5.86 -10.88
C ILE A 301 3.31 6.40 -9.44
N PHE A 302 4.44 6.42 -8.74
CA PHE A 302 4.56 6.99 -7.40
C PHE A 302 4.17 8.47 -7.36
N SER A 303 4.63 9.26 -8.33
CA SER A 303 4.24 10.66 -8.50
C SER A 303 2.74 10.83 -8.73
N LEU A 304 2.16 10.04 -9.66
CA LEU A 304 0.73 10.09 -9.99
C LEU A 304 -0.16 9.62 -8.84
N ALA A 305 0.36 8.81 -7.92
CA ALA A 305 -0.34 8.35 -6.73
C ALA A 305 -0.76 9.50 -5.79
N HIS A 306 -0.17 10.68 -5.94
CA HIS A 306 -0.47 11.87 -5.12
C HIS A 306 -1.60 12.74 -5.68
N ILE A 307 -2.07 12.50 -6.92
CA ILE A 307 -3.17 13.27 -7.53
C ILE A 307 -4.45 13.28 -6.66
N PRO A 308 -4.86 12.19 -5.98
CA PRO A 308 -6.03 12.22 -5.09
C PRO A 308 -5.97 13.27 -3.99
N ASN A 309 -4.78 13.76 -3.60
CA ASN A 309 -4.63 14.81 -2.60
C ASN A 309 -5.27 16.14 -3.02
N LEU A 310 -5.58 16.34 -4.32
CA LEU A 310 -6.40 17.47 -4.78
C LEU A 310 -7.76 17.56 -4.08
N ALA A 311 -8.25 16.47 -3.48
CA ALA A 311 -9.46 16.48 -2.68
C ALA A 311 -9.31 17.28 -1.36
N VAL A 312 -8.08 17.47 -0.86
CA VAL A 312 -7.79 18.03 0.47
C VAL A 312 -6.72 19.13 0.48
N GLN A 313 -6.01 19.37 -0.62
CA GLN A 313 -5.01 20.44 -0.74
C GLN A 313 -5.03 21.13 -2.12
N SER A 314 -4.32 22.25 -2.25
CA SER A 314 -4.34 23.04 -3.49
C SER A 314 -3.68 22.33 -4.67
N LEU A 315 -4.01 22.77 -5.89
CA LEU A 315 -3.39 22.29 -7.13
C LEU A 315 -1.87 22.50 -7.11
N ASP A 316 -1.41 23.69 -6.72
CA ASP A 316 0.01 24.02 -6.68
C ASP A 316 0.78 23.14 -5.68
N ALA A 317 0.21 22.92 -4.49
CA ALA A 317 0.78 22.03 -3.49
C ALA A 317 0.86 20.59 -4.00
N THR A 318 -0.17 20.11 -4.70
CA THR A 318 -0.19 18.75 -5.26
C THR A 318 0.79 18.58 -6.41
N ILE A 319 0.95 19.57 -7.29
CA ILE A 319 1.95 19.53 -8.36
C ILE A 319 3.36 19.54 -7.77
N LEU A 320 3.62 20.39 -6.76
CA LEU A 320 4.90 20.42 -6.07
C LEU A 320 5.20 19.06 -5.42
N GLN A 321 4.23 18.48 -4.69
CA GLN A 321 4.33 17.16 -4.09
C GLN A 321 4.60 16.07 -5.13
N ALA A 322 3.90 16.09 -6.26
CA ALA A 322 4.05 15.10 -7.32
C ALA A 322 5.45 15.17 -7.97
N ILE A 323 6.00 16.35 -8.22
CA ILE A 323 7.37 16.53 -8.76
C ILE A 323 8.41 16.07 -7.73
N PHE A 324 8.21 16.43 -6.46
CA PHE A 324 9.07 15.98 -5.37
C PHE A 324 9.08 14.45 -5.29
N ALA A 325 7.90 13.84 -5.21
CA ALA A 325 7.71 12.38 -5.18
C ALA A 325 8.30 11.69 -6.41
N PHE A 326 8.23 12.28 -7.61
CA PHE A 326 8.87 11.71 -8.80
C PHE A 326 10.41 11.63 -8.65
N SER A 327 11.04 12.73 -8.22
CA SER A 327 12.49 12.78 -8.08
C SER A 327 13.01 11.93 -6.91
N LEU A 328 12.30 11.93 -5.78
CA LEU A 328 12.55 11.05 -4.63
C LEU A 328 12.30 9.57 -4.99
N GLY A 329 11.25 9.34 -5.79
CA GLY A 329 10.99 8.19 -6.67
C GLY A 329 12.25 7.49 -7.16
N ILE A 330 12.93 8.23 -8.04
CA ILE A 330 14.11 7.80 -8.77
C ILE A 330 15.29 7.57 -7.81
N LEU A 331 15.48 8.45 -6.83
CA LEU A 331 16.52 8.31 -5.83
C LEU A 331 16.37 7.02 -5.01
N PHE A 332 15.19 6.76 -4.46
CA PHE A 332 14.92 5.57 -3.65
C PHE A 332 15.08 4.28 -4.44
N ALA A 333 14.62 4.24 -5.69
CA ALA A 333 14.84 3.09 -6.55
C ALA A 333 16.35 2.87 -6.81
N ALA A 334 17.12 3.94 -7.05
CA ALA A 334 18.56 3.85 -7.24
C ALA A 334 19.31 3.41 -5.97
N ILE A 335 18.97 3.96 -4.81
CA ILE A 335 19.52 3.53 -3.50
C ILE A 335 19.23 2.06 -3.28
N TYR A 336 17.99 1.63 -3.47
CA TYR A 336 17.60 0.24 -3.26
C TYR A 336 18.35 -0.70 -4.21
N LEU A 337 18.38 -0.40 -5.51
CA LEU A 337 19.04 -1.22 -6.49
C LEU A 337 20.56 -1.32 -6.26
N TYR A 338 21.19 -0.23 -5.82
CA TYR A 338 22.62 -0.21 -5.53
C TYR A 338 23.00 -0.92 -4.23
N THR A 339 22.16 -0.82 -3.20
CA THR A 339 22.48 -1.33 -1.85
C THR A 339 21.86 -2.68 -1.53
N LYS A 340 20.82 -3.09 -2.28
CA LYS A 340 19.94 -4.23 -2.01
C LYS A 340 19.22 -4.14 -0.64
N ALA A 341 19.32 -3.02 0.06
CA ALA A 341 18.76 -2.80 1.39
C ALA A 341 17.35 -2.21 1.28
N PHE A 342 16.33 -3.08 1.20
CA PHE A 342 14.94 -2.65 1.03
C PHE A 342 14.40 -1.80 2.19
N TRP A 343 14.91 -2.03 3.41
CA TRP A 343 14.52 -1.22 4.56
C TRP A 343 14.95 0.23 4.45
N TRP A 344 15.96 0.56 3.63
CA TRP A 344 16.51 1.91 3.60
C TRP A 344 15.53 2.91 2.98
N PRO A 345 15.02 2.74 1.75
CA PRO A 345 13.97 3.62 1.23
C PRO A 345 12.77 3.75 2.17
N MET A 346 12.31 2.63 2.74
CA MET A 346 11.16 2.58 3.65
C MET A 346 11.41 3.38 4.94
N LEU A 347 12.57 3.22 5.58
CA LEU A 347 12.93 3.98 6.78
C LEU A 347 13.15 5.46 6.46
N PHE A 348 13.80 5.76 5.33
CA PHE A 348 14.04 7.13 4.90
C PHE A 348 12.71 7.85 4.66
N HIS A 349 11.82 7.25 3.88
CA HIS A 349 10.48 7.78 3.61
C HIS A 349 9.67 7.97 4.89
N ALA A 350 9.52 6.90 5.70
CA ALA A 350 8.76 6.96 6.95
C ALA A 350 9.31 8.05 7.89
N SER A 351 10.62 8.21 7.98
CA SER A 351 11.23 9.26 8.82
C SER A 351 10.92 10.66 8.32
N MET A 352 10.90 10.86 7.00
CA MET A 352 10.55 12.16 6.41
C MET A 352 9.11 12.54 6.76
N ASP A 353 8.17 11.62 6.54
CA ASP A 353 6.74 11.89 6.73
C ASP A 353 6.36 11.99 8.20
N ILE A 354 6.84 11.06 9.05
CA ILE A 354 6.62 11.13 10.49
C ILE A 354 7.07 12.47 11.04
N LEU A 355 8.30 12.90 10.71
CA LEU A 355 8.84 14.15 11.24
C LEU A 355 8.11 15.36 10.65
N ALA A 356 7.80 15.38 9.35
CA ALA A 356 7.03 16.46 8.73
C ALA A 356 5.60 16.58 9.30
N PHE A 357 4.94 15.47 9.61
CA PHE A 357 3.57 15.48 10.14
C PHE A 357 3.54 15.97 11.59
N ILE A 358 4.49 15.57 12.44
CA ILE A 358 4.53 16.03 13.83
C ILE A 358 4.99 17.50 13.95
N THR A 359 5.86 17.98 13.07
CA THR A 359 6.33 19.38 13.08
C THR A 359 5.33 20.33 12.43
N SER A 360 4.55 19.88 11.44
CA SER A 360 3.49 20.70 10.83
C SER A 360 2.14 20.58 11.52
N GLY A 361 1.88 19.44 12.18
CA GLY A 361 0.61 19.07 12.81
C GLY A 361 -0.44 18.50 11.86
N LYS A 362 -0.09 18.23 10.60
CA LYS A 362 -1.01 17.79 9.54
C LYS A 362 -0.30 16.96 8.47
N GLU A 363 -1.07 16.24 7.66
CA GLU A 363 -0.55 15.43 6.54
C GLU A 363 -0.48 16.21 5.22
N THR A 364 -1.22 17.33 5.12
CA THR A 364 -1.33 18.10 3.88
C THR A 364 -0.31 19.24 3.78
N MET A 365 0.13 19.51 2.57
CA MET A 365 1.06 20.60 2.30
C MET A 365 0.37 21.97 2.33
N SER A 366 1.09 23.01 2.75
CA SER A 366 0.66 24.41 2.56
C SER A 366 0.79 24.83 1.10
N ILE A 367 0.13 25.94 0.74
CA ILE A 367 0.31 26.55 -0.58
C ILE A 367 1.79 26.94 -0.73
N PRO A 368 2.48 26.47 -1.78
CA PRO A 368 3.90 26.73 -1.94
C PRO A 368 4.19 28.16 -2.35
N THR A 369 5.25 28.72 -1.78
CA THR A 369 5.82 30.02 -2.16
C THR A 369 6.73 29.87 -3.38
N SER A 370 7.11 31.00 -4.00
CA SER A 370 8.12 31.00 -5.08
C SER A 370 9.46 30.39 -4.64
N PHE A 371 9.81 30.51 -3.36
CA PHE A 371 11.03 29.95 -2.81
C PHE A 371 10.95 28.42 -2.71
N ASP A 372 9.80 27.88 -2.28
CA ASP A 372 9.57 26.43 -2.24
C ASP A 372 9.75 25.78 -3.62
N TRP A 373 9.26 26.44 -4.68
CA TRP A 373 9.48 25.98 -6.06
C TRP A 373 10.97 25.98 -6.47
N MET A 374 11.74 26.98 -6.05
CA MET A 374 13.19 27.01 -6.33
C MET A 374 13.93 25.89 -5.58
N ILE A 375 13.60 25.68 -4.30
CA ILE A 375 14.16 24.60 -3.49
C ILE A 375 13.78 23.22 -4.05
N LEU A 376 12.54 23.05 -4.51
CA LEU A 376 12.09 21.83 -5.19
C LEU A 376 12.98 21.50 -6.39
N ILE A 377 13.21 22.46 -7.30
CA ILE A 377 13.99 22.24 -8.52
C ILE A 377 15.42 21.80 -8.17
N ILE A 378 16.04 22.47 -7.21
CA ILE A 378 17.42 22.15 -6.78
C ILE A 378 17.46 20.77 -6.11
N THR A 379 16.51 20.48 -5.23
CA THR A 379 16.41 19.19 -4.55
C THR A 379 16.20 18.07 -5.56
N ALA A 380 15.31 18.25 -6.54
CA ALA A 380 15.10 17.30 -7.62
C ALA A 380 16.37 17.07 -8.44
N ILE A 381 17.11 18.13 -8.81
CA ILE A 381 18.39 17.99 -9.52
C ILE A 381 19.41 17.18 -8.70
N ILE A 382 19.50 17.42 -7.39
CA ILE A 382 20.39 16.67 -6.50
C ILE A 382 19.98 15.19 -6.44
N PHE A 383 18.70 14.91 -6.24
CA PHE A 383 18.18 13.53 -6.21
C PHE A 383 18.46 12.78 -7.52
N LEU A 384 18.17 13.41 -8.66
CA LEU A 384 18.44 12.84 -9.99
C LEU A 384 19.95 12.67 -10.24
N GLY A 385 20.77 13.62 -9.80
CA GLY A 385 22.23 13.54 -9.91
C GLY A 385 22.81 12.38 -9.10
N ILE A 386 22.36 12.18 -7.86
CA ILE A 386 22.77 11.03 -7.04
C ILE A 386 22.28 9.73 -7.66
N ALA A 387 21.04 9.67 -8.15
CA ALA A 387 20.54 8.48 -8.82
C ALA A 387 21.36 8.14 -10.08
N ALA A 388 21.65 9.12 -10.93
CA ALA A 388 22.50 8.94 -12.10
C ALA A 388 23.93 8.50 -11.72
N PHE A 389 24.48 9.05 -10.63
CA PHE A 389 25.75 8.60 -10.07
C PHE A 389 25.69 7.10 -9.69
N LEU A 390 24.69 6.67 -8.93
CA LEU A 390 24.53 5.27 -8.51
C LEU A 390 24.29 4.30 -9.69
N LEU A 391 23.65 4.78 -10.77
CA LEU A 391 23.29 3.98 -11.94
C LEU A 391 24.32 4.02 -13.09
N SER A 392 25.53 4.51 -12.82
CA SER A 392 26.60 4.69 -13.82
C SER A 392 27.90 3.94 -13.48
N GLY A 393 28.71 3.63 -14.51
CA GLY A 393 30.03 3.01 -14.37
C GLY A 393 30.00 1.68 -13.62
N GLN A 394 31.01 1.44 -12.78
CA GLN A 394 31.11 0.20 -11.97
C GLN A 394 29.92 -0.01 -11.02
N ARG A 395 29.27 1.07 -10.56
CA ARG A 395 28.10 0.99 -9.66
C ARG A 395 26.89 0.37 -10.35
N ARG A 396 26.76 0.58 -11.67
CA ARG A 396 25.74 -0.07 -12.49
C ARG A 396 25.94 -1.58 -12.57
N GLU A 397 27.18 -2.06 -12.59
CA GLU A 397 27.46 -3.49 -12.53
C GLU A 397 27.09 -4.06 -11.14
N THR A 398 27.36 -3.33 -10.05
CA THR A 398 26.85 -3.69 -8.71
C THR A 398 25.33 -3.82 -8.67
N VAL A 399 24.60 -2.92 -9.33
CA VAL A 399 23.13 -3.00 -9.45
C VAL A 399 22.70 -4.30 -10.15
N LYS A 400 23.36 -4.68 -11.24
CA LYS A 400 23.06 -5.93 -11.96
C LYS A 400 23.38 -7.16 -11.13
N GLU A 401 24.55 -7.19 -10.47
CA GLU A 401 24.97 -8.26 -9.57
C GLU A 401 24.06 -8.43 -8.36
N ASN A 402 23.41 -7.34 -7.92
CA ASN A 402 22.46 -7.39 -6.84
C ASN A 402 21.15 -8.07 -7.23
N PHE A 403 20.77 -8.09 -8.51
CA PHE A 403 19.48 -8.62 -8.97
C PHE A 403 19.63 -9.52 -10.21
N PRO A 404 20.46 -10.58 -10.16
CA PRO A 404 20.68 -11.48 -11.29
C PRO A 404 19.40 -12.20 -11.71
N GLU A 405 18.44 -12.38 -10.80
CA GLU A 405 17.13 -12.98 -11.06
C GLU A 405 16.19 -12.10 -11.89
N LEU A 406 16.50 -10.81 -12.05
CA LEU A 406 15.72 -9.84 -12.81
C LEU A 406 16.35 -9.48 -14.18
N LEU A 407 17.52 -10.05 -14.49
CA LEU A 407 18.18 -10.02 -15.80
C LEU A 407 17.71 -11.21 -16.63
#